data_AF-A0AAV5TZI3-F1
#
_entry.id   AF-A0AAV5TZI3-F1
#
_cell.length_a   1.000
_cell.length_b   1.000
_cell.length_c   1.000
_cell.angle_alpha   90.00
_cell.angle_beta   90.00
_cell.angle_gamma   90.00
#
_symmetry.space_group_name_H-M   'P 1'
#
loop_
_entity.id
_entity.type
_entity.pdbx_description
1 polymer ?
#
loop_
_entity_poly.entity_id
_entity_poly.type
_entity_poly.pdbx_seq_one_letter_code
_entity_poly.pdbx_strand_id
1 'polypeptide(L)'
;IAVTLIQRTLTMRVIAVVALTCLSVALSAPSGVAVSDDVKIIVSPLKAESRATDAEFQTLVDNMRAGDADKPSSSQYKLAWGSKLGSNPKPSGANLMTSVQESLFSKSTYAALKKVYDNNIFVADVCTNEADYNSGFKKSILQDLLTAWSSTKPFSLMHDYLVKKGKVSSDMNSFKQFLTTFWFDTYSRCSNKK
;
A
#
# COMPACT_ATOMS: atom_id res chain seq x y z
N ILE A 1 -17.04 -19.61 -0.34
CA ILE A 1 -15.92 -19.16 -1.21
C ILE A 1 -15.82 -17.63 -1.22
N ALA A 2 -16.87 -16.88 -1.60
CA ALA A 2 -16.87 -15.41 -1.51
C ALA A 2 -16.75 -14.87 -0.05
N VAL A 3 -17.47 -15.46 0.90
CA VAL A 3 -17.48 -15.00 2.31
C VAL A 3 -16.16 -15.30 3.04
N THR A 4 -15.45 -16.38 2.66
CA THR A 4 -14.16 -16.77 3.25
C THR A 4 -13.01 -15.92 2.72
N LEU A 5 -13.10 -15.42 1.47
CA LEU A 5 -12.14 -14.46 0.92
C LEU A 5 -12.26 -13.10 1.64
N ILE A 6 -13.49 -12.70 2.00
CA ILE A 6 -13.81 -11.42 2.68
C ILE A 6 -13.23 -11.38 4.11
N GLN A 7 -13.20 -12.52 4.79
CA GLN A 7 -12.73 -12.59 6.19
C GLN A 7 -11.21 -12.45 6.33
N ARG A 8 -10.44 -12.73 5.26
CA ARG A 8 -9.00 -12.45 5.17
C ARG A 8 -8.66 -11.09 4.57
N THR A 9 -9.62 -10.35 4.02
CA THR A 9 -9.40 -9.04 3.37
C THR A 9 -9.71 -7.82 4.26
N LEU A 10 -10.21 -7.99 5.48
CA LEU A 10 -10.55 -6.88 6.38
C LEU A 10 -9.55 -6.65 7.51
N THR A 11 -8.31 -6.34 7.15
CA THR A 11 -7.43 -5.51 8.01
C THR A 11 -6.80 -4.36 7.25
N MET A 12 -7.33 -4.03 6.08
CA MET A 12 -6.55 -3.21 5.18
C MET A 12 -7.47 -2.25 4.45
N ARG A 13 -7.57 -1.05 5.03
CA ARG A 13 -7.77 0.18 4.28
C ARG A 13 -6.69 0.12 3.17
N VAL A 14 -6.99 -0.39 1.98
CA VAL A 14 -5.89 -0.71 1.03
C VAL A 14 -5.67 0.41 0.07
N ILE A 15 -6.64 0.92 -0.67
CA ILE A 15 -6.24 1.83 -1.76
C ILE A 15 -5.86 3.22 -1.24
N ALA A 16 -6.65 3.77 -0.31
CA ALA A 16 -6.33 5.07 0.30
C ALA A 16 -5.20 4.99 1.36
N VAL A 17 -5.10 3.89 2.11
CA VAL A 17 -4.08 3.76 3.16
C VAL A 17 -2.80 3.11 2.68
N VAL A 18 -2.79 2.26 1.63
CA VAL A 18 -1.52 1.97 0.93
C VAL A 18 -1.02 3.28 0.36
N ALA A 19 -1.78 4.03 -0.44
CA ALA A 19 -1.30 5.33 -0.93
C ALA A 19 -0.84 6.30 0.19
N LEU A 20 -1.56 6.40 1.32
CA LEU A 20 -1.16 7.26 2.46
C LEU A 20 0.04 6.73 3.27
N THR A 21 0.15 5.43 3.52
CA THR A 21 1.31 4.84 4.24
C THR A 21 2.54 4.79 3.34
N CYS A 22 2.35 4.57 2.03
CA CYS A 22 3.38 4.66 1.00
C CYS A 22 4.07 6.02 1.00
N LEU A 23 3.26 7.08 0.95
CA LEU A 23 3.76 8.44 0.81
C LEU A 23 4.48 8.90 2.08
N SER A 24 4.02 8.43 3.24
CA SER A 24 4.66 8.69 4.53
C SER A 24 6.06 8.07 4.64
N VAL A 25 6.24 6.83 4.17
CA VAL A 25 7.55 6.14 4.18
C VAL A 25 8.50 6.77 3.16
N ALA A 26 8.02 7.09 1.96
CA ALA A 26 8.83 7.73 0.91
C ALA A 26 9.29 9.15 1.27
N LEU A 27 8.48 9.92 2.02
CA LEU A 27 8.89 11.24 2.54
C LEU A 27 9.91 11.14 3.69
N SER A 28 9.90 10.03 4.44
CA SER A 28 10.81 9.82 5.57
C SER A 28 12.19 9.28 5.20
N ALA A 29 12.40 8.87 3.94
CA ALA A 29 13.70 8.40 3.46
C ALA A 29 14.65 9.59 3.24
N PRO A 30 15.74 9.72 4.03
CA PRO A 30 16.76 10.71 3.76
C PRO A 30 17.44 10.35 2.44
N SER A 31 17.67 11.35 1.60
CA SER A 31 18.45 11.23 0.37
C SER A 31 19.87 10.74 0.72
N GLY A 32 20.26 9.56 0.26
CA GLY A 32 21.64 9.08 0.36
C GLY A 32 21.76 7.59 0.61
N VAL A 33 21.71 6.79 -0.46
CA VAL A 33 22.41 5.50 -0.45
C VAL A 33 23.88 5.82 -0.74
N ALA A 34 24.68 5.87 0.33
CA ALA A 34 26.13 5.72 0.24
C ALA A 34 26.50 4.59 1.21
N VAL A 35 26.94 3.46 0.65
CA VAL A 35 27.56 2.37 1.39
C VAL A 35 28.98 2.81 1.74
N SER A 36 29.30 2.84 3.03
CA SER A 36 30.66 2.64 3.53
C SER A 36 30.57 2.09 4.94
N ASP A 37 31.24 0.97 5.15
CA ASP A 37 31.45 0.37 6.47
C ASP A 37 32.22 1.36 7.37
N ASP A 38 31.91 1.36 8.67
CA ASP A 38 32.52 2.17 9.76
C ASP A 38 31.95 3.57 10.09
N VAL A 39 30.63 3.71 10.22
CA VAL A 39 30.04 4.82 11.00
C VAL A 39 29.18 4.32 12.16
N LYS A 40 29.67 4.55 13.38
CA LYS A 40 28.98 4.33 14.65
C LYS A 40 27.74 5.24 14.71
N ILE A 41 26.56 4.68 14.46
CA ILE A 41 25.28 5.41 14.57
C ILE A 41 25.04 5.76 16.04
N ILE A 42 25.32 7.01 16.40
CA ILE A 42 24.80 7.61 17.62
C ILE A 42 23.31 7.86 17.37
N VAL A 43 22.45 6.99 17.89
CA VAL A 43 21.01 7.22 17.89
C VAL A 43 20.73 8.34 18.87
N SER A 44 20.71 9.59 18.39
CA SER A 44 20.10 10.67 19.16
C SER A 44 18.58 10.47 19.16
N PRO A 45 17.89 10.65 20.31
CA PRO A 45 16.45 10.56 20.36
C PRO A 45 15.84 11.60 19.40
N LEU A 46 14.99 11.14 18.49
CA LEU A 46 14.20 12.00 17.61
C LEU A 46 13.46 13.01 18.48
N LYS A 47 13.92 14.26 18.42
CA LYS A 47 13.22 15.41 18.99
C LYS A 47 11.84 15.43 18.37
N ALA A 48 10.79 15.41 19.19
CA ALA A 48 9.42 15.53 18.72
C ALA A 48 9.26 16.91 18.09
N GLU A 49 9.46 16.99 16.77
CA GLU A 49 9.04 18.15 16.00
C GLU A 49 7.52 18.24 16.11
N SER A 50 7.03 19.43 16.45
CA SER A 50 5.61 19.75 16.38
C SER A 50 5.09 19.31 15.00
N ARG A 51 4.11 18.41 14.95
CA ARG A 51 3.44 17.99 13.72
C ARG A 51 2.66 19.17 13.15
N ALA A 52 3.38 20.11 12.53
CA ALA A 52 2.79 20.96 11.52
C ALA A 52 2.23 20.01 10.47
N THR A 53 0.92 20.04 10.25
CA THR A 53 0.31 19.32 9.16
C THR A 53 0.87 19.95 7.88
N ASP A 54 1.62 19.19 7.09
CA ASP A 54 2.11 19.66 5.80
C ASP A 54 0.87 19.97 4.93
N ALA A 55 0.53 21.25 4.80
CA ALA A 55 -0.68 21.71 4.14
C ALA A 55 -0.68 21.34 2.64
N GLU A 56 0.50 21.25 2.04
CA GLU A 56 0.66 20.82 0.65
C GLU A 56 0.34 19.34 0.51
N PHE A 57 0.88 18.51 1.42
CA PHE A 57 0.57 17.10 1.48
C PHE A 57 -0.91 16.82 1.76
N GLN A 58 -1.52 17.56 2.69
CA GLN A 58 -2.94 17.44 2.99
C GLN A 58 -3.80 17.77 1.75
N THR A 59 -3.46 18.85 1.04
CA THR A 59 -4.12 19.24 -0.21
C THR A 59 -4.02 18.15 -1.27
N LEU A 60 -2.83 17.52 -1.41
CA LEU A 60 -2.66 16.38 -2.31
C LEU A 60 -3.60 15.23 -1.93
N VAL A 61 -3.64 14.83 -0.66
CA VAL A 61 -4.48 13.73 -0.18
C VAL A 61 -5.96 14.00 -0.44
N ASP A 62 -6.42 15.23 -0.19
CA ASP A 62 -7.80 15.63 -0.43
C ASP A 62 -8.14 15.56 -1.93
N ASN A 63 -7.23 16.02 -2.79
CA ASN A 63 -7.39 15.92 -4.25
C ASN A 63 -7.39 14.47 -4.75
N MET A 64 -6.51 13.62 -4.21
CA MET A 64 -6.51 12.18 -4.49
C MET A 64 -7.84 11.55 -4.07
N ARG A 65 -8.36 11.92 -2.90
CA ARG A 65 -9.63 11.41 -2.38
C ARG A 65 -10.83 11.85 -3.21
N ALA A 66 -10.82 13.10 -3.68
CA ALA A 66 -11.87 13.65 -4.53
C ALA A 66 -11.82 13.07 -5.96
N GLY A 67 -10.63 12.80 -6.48
CA GLY A 67 -10.41 12.24 -7.83
C GLY A 67 -10.48 10.71 -7.90
N ASP A 68 -10.71 10.01 -6.80
CA ASP A 68 -10.80 8.56 -6.75
C ASP A 68 -12.18 8.07 -7.26
N ALA A 69 -12.27 7.84 -8.58
CA ALA A 69 -13.45 7.29 -9.24
C ALA A 69 -13.68 5.80 -8.94
N ASP A 70 -12.65 5.08 -8.49
CA ASP A 70 -12.76 3.66 -8.16
C ASP A 70 -13.36 3.44 -6.77
N LYS A 71 -13.19 4.42 -5.86
CA LYS A 71 -13.76 4.43 -4.51
C LYS A 71 -15.18 3.87 -4.44
N PRO A 72 -15.45 2.87 -3.59
CA PRO A 72 -16.80 2.37 -3.38
C PRO A 72 -17.64 3.43 -2.67
N SER A 73 -18.85 3.64 -3.17
CA SER A 73 -19.86 4.44 -2.47
C SER A 73 -20.44 3.66 -1.30
N SER A 74 -21.07 4.37 -0.35
CA SER A 74 -21.70 3.78 0.83
C SER A 74 -22.85 2.80 0.52
N SER A 75 -23.40 2.84 -0.70
CA SER A 75 -24.41 1.87 -1.16
C SER A 75 -23.79 0.57 -1.70
N GLN A 76 -22.50 0.58 -2.02
CA GLN A 76 -21.80 -0.56 -2.63
C GLN A 76 -21.18 -1.51 -1.61
N TYR A 77 -21.20 -1.17 -0.33
CA TYR A 77 -20.76 -2.05 0.74
C TYR A 77 -21.52 -1.74 2.04
N LYS A 78 -21.59 -2.71 2.95
CA LYS A 78 -22.18 -2.54 4.27
C LYS A 78 -21.20 -3.01 5.33
N LEU A 79 -21.03 -2.18 6.36
CA LEU A 79 -20.22 -2.49 7.51
C LEU A 79 -21.11 -2.71 8.74
N ALA A 80 -20.80 -3.74 9.51
CA ALA A 80 -21.28 -3.92 10.87
C ALA A 80 -20.13 -3.60 11.83
N TRP A 81 -20.04 -2.34 12.26
CA TRP A 81 -19.01 -1.88 13.19
C TRP A 81 -19.06 -2.57 14.56
N GLY A 82 -20.19 -3.18 14.90
CA GLY A 82 -20.43 -3.79 16.19
C GLY A 82 -20.45 -2.75 17.31
N SER A 83 -20.32 -3.24 18.55
CA SER A 83 -20.27 -2.40 19.74
C SER A 83 -18.86 -1.84 19.94
N LYS A 84 -18.78 -0.63 20.49
CA LYS A 84 -17.51 -0.06 20.96
C LYS A 84 -16.85 -1.05 21.92
N LEU A 85 -15.60 -1.38 21.64
CA LEU A 85 -14.82 -2.24 22.53
C LEU A 85 -14.52 -1.50 23.85
N GLY A 86 -14.79 -2.16 24.98
CA GLY A 86 -14.45 -1.66 26.31
C GLY A 86 -13.00 -1.96 26.70
N SER A 87 -12.68 -1.83 28.00
CA SER A 87 -11.31 -1.98 28.53
C SER A 87 -10.68 -3.36 28.33
N ASN A 88 -11.50 -4.40 28.11
CA ASN A 88 -11.06 -5.75 27.79
C ASN A 88 -11.69 -6.20 26.45
N PRO A 89 -11.15 -5.71 25.31
CA PRO A 89 -11.73 -5.97 23.99
C PRO A 89 -11.75 -7.47 23.68
N LYS A 90 -12.94 -8.02 23.42
CA LYS A 90 -13.10 -9.35 22.82
C LYS A 90 -13.72 -9.19 21.43
N PRO A 91 -13.13 -9.78 20.37
CA PRO A 91 -13.78 -9.81 19.06
C PRO A 91 -15.15 -10.47 19.19
N SER A 92 -16.19 -9.86 18.62
CA SER A 92 -17.55 -10.41 18.65
C SER A 92 -17.70 -11.67 17.79
N GLY A 93 -16.69 -12.03 17.01
CA GLY A 93 -16.74 -13.09 16.00
C GLY A 93 -17.55 -12.73 14.75
N ALA A 94 -18.23 -11.59 14.74
CA ALA A 94 -19.00 -11.13 13.59
C ALA A 94 -18.10 -10.52 12.51
N ASN A 95 -18.51 -10.67 11.25
CA ASN A 95 -17.81 -10.06 10.12
C ASN A 95 -18.06 -8.55 10.09
N LEU A 96 -16.97 -7.78 10.00
CA LEU A 96 -17.05 -6.32 9.83
C LEU A 96 -17.72 -5.94 8.50
N MET A 97 -17.45 -6.67 7.42
CA MET A 97 -18.12 -6.48 6.13
C MET A 97 -19.28 -7.47 6.01
N THR A 98 -20.50 -6.95 5.97
CA THR A 98 -21.72 -7.77 5.88
C THR A 98 -22.21 -7.94 4.45
N SER A 99 -21.87 -7.01 3.55
CA SER A 99 -22.09 -7.15 2.12
C SER A 99 -21.15 -6.27 1.32
N VAL A 100 -20.78 -6.71 0.13
CA VAL A 100 -20.08 -5.91 -0.89
C VAL A 100 -20.76 -6.17 -2.24
N GLN A 101 -20.91 -5.13 -3.06
CA GLN A 101 -21.37 -5.31 -4.43
C GLN A 101 -20.23 -5.91 -5.26
N GLU A 102 -20.42 -7.13 -5.75
CA GLU A 102 -19.41 -7.87 -6.50
C GLU A 102 -19.03 -7.19 -7.83
N SER A 103 -19.90 -6.34 -8.38
CA SER A 103 -19.60 -5.53 -9.57
C SER A 103 -18.41 -4.58 -9.38
N LEU A 104 -18.05 -4.25 -8.14
CA LEU A 104 -16.81 -3.52 -7.84
C LEU A 104 -15.57 -4.27 -8.35
N PHE A 105 -15.55 -5.60 -8.25
CA PHE A 105 -14.40 -6.41 -8.66
C PHE A 105 -14.22 -6.49 -10.18
N SER A 106 -15.18 -5.97 -10.96
CA SER A 106 -15.04 -5.82 -12.40
C SER A 106 -14.30 -4.54 -12.80
N LYS A 107 -14.13 -3.56 -11.91
CA LYS A 107 -13.29 -2.39 -12.20
C LYS A 107 -11.83 -2.82 -12.30
N SER A 108 -11.09 -2.29 -13.26
CA SER A 108 -9.69 -2.68 -13.57
C SER A 108 -8.78 -2.66 -12.33
N THR A 109 -8.89 -1.62 -11.50
CA THR A 109 -8.12 -1.46 -10.26
C THR A 109 -8.37 -2.61 -9.27
N TYR A 110 -9.63 -2.99 -9.05
CA TYR A 110 -9.99 -4.09 -8.15
C TYR A 110 -9.72 -5.46 -8.78
N ALA A 111 -9.96 -5.63 -10.07
CA ALA A 111 -9.69 -6.87 -10.79
C ALA A 111 -8.20 -7.22 -10.75
N ALA A 112 -7.32 -6.24 -11.00
CA ALA A 112 -5.88 -6.44 -10.94
C ALA A 112 -5.42 -6.79 -9.51
N LEU A 113 -5.94 -6.09 -8.49
CA LEU A 113 -5.63 -6.40 -7.09
C LEU A 113 -6.19 -7.77 -6.68
N LYS A 114 -7.38 -8.14 -7.14
CA LYS A 114 -7.98 -9.46 -6.88
C LYS A 114 -7.10 -10.57 -7.47
N LYS A 115 -6.55 -10.39 -8.67
CA LYS A 115 -5.62 -11.34 -9.30
C LYS A 115 -4.38 -11.58 -8.42
N VAL A 116 -3.86 -10.56 -7.74
CA VAL A 116 -2.74 -10.68 -6.79
C VAL A 116 -3.12 -11.58 -5.61
N TYR A 117 -4.29 -11.38 -5.02
CA TYR A 117 -4.78 -12.19 -3.89
C TYR A 117 -5.14 -13.62 -4.30
N ASP A 118 -5.86 -13.80 -5.42
CA ASP A 118 -6.28 -15.11 -5.92
C ASP A 118 -5.07 -16.01 -6.25
N ASN A 119 -3.93 -15.41 -6.61
CA ASN A 119 -2.70 -16.12 -6.93
C ASN A 119 -1.70 -16.18 -5.76
N ASN A 120 -2.12 -15.82 -4.54
CA ASN A 120 -1.28 -15.83 -3.33
C ASN A 120 0.07 -15.13 -3.53
N ILE A 121 0.08 -14.00 -4.25
CA ILE A 121 1.30 -13.24 -4.50
C ILE A 121 1.78 -12.58 -3.21
N PHE A 122 0.87 -12.04 -2.40
CA PHE A 122 1.21 -11.51 -1.08
C PHE A 122 1.14 -12.61 -0.03
N VAL A 123 2.30 -13.15 0.33
CA VAL A 123 2.47 -14.14 1.38
C VAL A 123 2.93 -13.45 2.66
N ALA A 124 2.32 -13.79 3.80
CA ALA A 124 2.64 -13.15 5.08
C ALA A 124 3.79 -13.84 5.84
N ASP A 125 4.29 -14.95 5.31
CA ASP A 125 5.35 -15.73 5.96
C ASP A 125 6.66 -14.95 5.96
N VAL A 126 7.26 -14.84 7.15
CA VAL A 126 8.56 -14.17 7.35
C VAL A 126 9.65 -15.21 7.57
N CYS A 127 10.89 -14.88 7.25
CA CYS A 127 12.07 -15.74 7.46
C CYS A 127 12.04 -17.09 6.71
N THR A 128 11.26 -17.17 5.64
CA THR A 128 11.28 -18.27 4.65
C THR A 128 11.93 -17.80 3.37
N ASN A 129 12.48 -18.72 2.57
CA ASN A 129 12.94 -18.37 1.22
C ASN A 129 11.72 -17.94 0.40
N GLU A 130 11.66 -16.64 0.10
CA GLU A 130 10.61 -16.10 -0.74
C GLU A 130 10.84 -16.48 -2.21
N ALA A 131 9.75 -16.74 -2.93
CA ALA A 131 9.82 -16.97 -4.37
C ALA A 131 10.12 -15.66 -5.10
N ASP A 132 10.83 -15.75 -6.22
CA ASP A 132 11.23 -14.60 -7.02
C ASP A 132 10.01 -13.77 -7.51
N TYR A 133 9.98 -12.49 -7.12
CA TYR A 133 8.98 -11.51 -7.57
C TYR A 133 9.48 -10.66 -8.75
N ASN A 134 10.75 -10.77 -9.12
CA ASN A 134 11.42 -10.01 -10.17
C ASN A 134 11.44 -10.72 -11.54
N SER A 135 10.86 -11.92 -11.63
CA SER A 135 10.70 -12.65 -12.89
C SER A 135 9.37 -13.41 -12.99
N GLY A 136 9.09 -13.90 -14.20
CA GLY A 136 8.00 -14.83 -14.48
C GLY A 136 6.59 -14.30 -14.19
N PHE A 137 5.70 -15.23 -13.83
CA PHE A 137 4.26 -14.99 -13.67
C PHE A 137 3.94 -13.96 -12.55
N LYS A 138 4.68 -14.01 -11.43
CA LYS A 138 4.45 -13.08 -10.30
C LYS A 138 4.73 -11.65 -10.71
N LYS A 139 5.86 -11.40 -11.38
CA LYS A 139 6.21 -10.09 -11.92
C LYS A 139 5.15 -9.58 -12.89
N SER A 140 4.67 -10.43 -13.80
CA SER A 140 3.60 -10.05 -14.74
C SER A 140 2.34 -9.58 -14.02
N ILE A 141 1.90 -10.28 -12.97
CA ILE A 141 0.73 -9.85 -12.18
C ILE A 141 0.97 -8.49 -11.49
N LEU A 142 2.15 -8.28 -10.92
CA LEU A 142 2.49 -7.00 -10.27
C LEU A 142 2.61 -5.85 -11.28
N GLN A 143 3.11 -6.12 -12.48
CA GLN A 143 3.14 -5.16 -13.58
C GLN A 143 1.73 -4.81 -14.09
N ASP A 144 0.83 -5.80 -14.19
CA ASP A 144 -0.58 -5.57 -14.50
C ASP A 144 -1.24 -4.68 -13.44
N LEU A 145 -0.94 -4.93 -12.16
CA LEU A 145 -1.43 -4.13 -11.03
C LEU A 145 -0.96 -2.67 -11.13
N LEU A 146 0.35 -2.45 -11.29
CA LEU A 146 0.90 -1.11 -11.40
C LEU A 146 0.41 -0.40 -12.66
N THR A 147 0.16 -1.13 -13.75
CA THR A 147 -0.43 -0.57 -14.97
C THR A 147 -1.85 -0.09 -14.69
N ALA A 148 -2.71 -0.92 -14.08
CA ALA A 148 -4.06 -0.54 -13.71
C ALA A 148 -4.06 0.68 -12.78
N TRP A 149 -3.25 0.68 -11.72
CA TRP A 149 -3.16 1.78 -10.78
C TRP A 149 -2.63 3.06 -11.42
N SER A 150 -1.65 2.97 -12.32
CA SER A 150 -1.06 4.13 -12.99
C SER A 150 -2.04 4.89 -13.90
N SER A 151 -3.12 4.24 -14.31
CA SER A 151 -4.22 4.88 -15.05
C SER A 151 -5.16 5.72 -14.18
N THR A 152 -5.09 5.60 -12.85
CA THR A 152 -6.01 6.27 -11.94
C THR A 152 -5.57 7.70 -11.64
N LYS A 153 -6.52 8.61 -11.47
CA LYS A 153 -6.22 10.01 -11.12
C LYS A 153 -5.43 10.15 -9.81
N PRO A 154 -5.73 9.41 -8.73
CA PRO A 154 -4.93 9.46 -7.50
C PRO A 154 -3.46 9.11 -7.75
N PHE A 155 -3.17 8.11 -8.58
CA PHE A 155 -1.81 7.71 -8.88
C PHE A 155 -1.05 8.80 -9.65
N SER A 156 -1.69 9.40 -10.66
CA SER A 156 -1.07 10.52 -11.40
C SER A 156 -0.79 11.72 -10.47
N LEU A 157 -1.73 12.08 -9.58
CA LEU A 157 -1.53 13.17 -8.61
C LEU A 157 -0.35 12.89 -7.67
N MET A 158 -0.23 11.65 -7.17
CA MET A 158 0.89 11.22 -6.35
C MET A 158 2.21 11.29 -7.12
N HIS A 159 2.25 10.78 -8.36
CA HIS A 159 3.43 10.81 -9.21
C HIS A 159 3.89 12.25 -9.47
N ASP A 160 2.97 13.13 -9.90
CA ASP A 160 3.24 14.55 -10.13
C ASP A 160 3.83 15.23 -8.88
N TYR A 161 3.26 14.94 -7.72
CA TYR A 161 3.76 15.48 -6.45
C TYR A 161 5.20 15.01 -6.17
N LEU A 162 5.47 13.71 -6.30
CA LEU A 162 6.81 13.15 -6.05
C LEU A 162 7.85 13.67 -7.04
N VAL A 163 7.46 13.87 -8.31
CA VAL A 163 8.32 14.49 -9.34
C VAL A 163 8.64 15.93 -8.96
N LYS A 164 7.65 16.74 -8.57
CA LYS A 164 7.87 18.12 -8.12
C LYS A 164 8.77 18.22 -6.90
N LYS A 165 8.72 17.23 -6.00
CA LYS A 165 9.61 17.13 -4.83
C LYS A 165 11.00 16.57 -5.17
N GLY A 166 11.29 16.24 -6.43
CA GLY A 166 12.57 15.67 -6.87
C GLY A 166 12.84 14.28 -6.28
N LYS A 167 11.79 13.53 -5.92
CA LYS A 167 11.91 12.22 -5.26
C LYS A 167 11.89 11.03 -6.21
N VAL A 168 11.31 11.20 -7.40
CA VAL A 168 11.17 10.13 -8.41
C VAL A 168 11.32 10.69 -9.83
N SER A 169 11.57 9.80 -10.79
CA SER A 169 11.61 10.15 -12.21
C SER A 169 10.24 10.63 -12.72
N SER A 170 10.24 11.59 -13.64
CA SER A 170 9.04 12.00 -14.39
C SER A 170 8.59 10.96 -15.42
N ASP A 171 9.45 10.01 -15.78
CA ASP A 171 9.09 8.89 -16.64
C ASP A 171 8.28 7.82 -15.86
N MET A 172 7.05 7.57 -16.31
CA MET A 172 6.13 6.65 -15.65
C MET A 172 6.64 5.21 -15.63
N ASN A 173 7.39 4.78 -16.64
CA ASN A 173 7.94 3.42 -16.68
C ASN A 173 9.06 3.24 -15.62
N SER A 174 9.94 4.24 -15.52
CA SER A 174 10.97 4.32 -14.48
C SER A 174 10.34 4.39 -13.10
N PHE A 175 9.26 5.15 -12.93
CA PHE A 175 8.55 5.22 -11.66
C PHE A 175 7.89 3.87 -11.29
N LYS A 176 7.24 3.18 -12.23
CA LYS A 176 6.70 1.82 -11.99
C LYS A 176 7.80 0.81 -11.68
N GLN A 177 8.97 0.92 -12.30
CA GLN A 177 10.13 0.08 -11.98
C GLN A 177 10.60 0.34 -10.54
N PHE A 178 10.76 1.62 -10.16
CA PHE A 178 11.06 2.00 -8.79
C PHE A 178 10.04 1.43 -7.80
N LEU A 179 8.73 1.56 -8.08
CA LEU A 179 7.68 1.02 -7.21
C LEU A 179 7.72 -0.50 -7.13
N THR A 180 8.08 -1.20 -8.22
CA THR A 180 8.24 -2.65 -8.20
C THR A 180 9.31 -3.05 -7.19
N THR A 181 10.46 -2.39 -7.24
CA THR A 181 11.55 -2.64 -6.27
C THR A 181 11.15 -2.23 -4.86
N PHE A 182 10.55 -1.06 -4.69
CA PHE A 182 10.24 -0.52 -3.37
C PHE A 182 9.13 -1.30 -2.64
N TRP A 183 8.09 -1.76 -3.36
CA TRP A 183 6.92 -2.40 -2.76
C TRP A 183 6.97 -3.92 -2.76
N PHE A 184 7.57 -4.52 -3.79
CA PHE A 184 7.40 -5.93 -4.08
C PHE A 184 8.70 -6.71 -4.14
N ASP A 185 9.85 -6.04 -4.03
CA ASP A 185 11.12 -6.76 -3.92
C ASP A 185 11.27 -7.38 -2.53
N THR A 186 12.01 -8.48 -2.50
CA THR A 186 12.26 -9.22 -1.28
C THR A 186 13.33 -8.51 -0.46
N TYR A 187 13.14 -8.44 0.86
CA TYR A 187 14.18 -7.99 1.78
C TYR A 187 14.12 -8.83 3.06
N SER A 188 15.28 -9.17 3.61
CA SER A 188 15.34 -9.94 4.85
C SER A 188 15.27 -9.02 6.07
N ARG A 189 14.36 -9.33 6.99
CA ARG A 189 14.36 -8.79 8.36
C ARG A 189 14.98 -9.74 9.39
N CYS A 190 15.43 -10.91 8.94
CA CYS A 190 15.88 -11.99 9.79
C CYS A 190 17.40 -11.95 9.83
N SER A 191 17.96 -11.62 11.00
CA SER A 191 19.39 -11.34 11.17
C SER A 191 20.31 -12.56 11.02
N ASN A 192 19.76 -13.79 10.92
CA ASN A 192 20.50 -15.01 11.21
C ASN A 192 20.36 -16.14 10.17
N LYS A 193 20.29 -15.83 8.87
CA LYS A 193 20.53 -16.86 7.84
C LYS A 193 21.53 -16.36 6.82
N LYS A 194 22.81 -16.57 7.16
CA LYS A 194 23.88 -16.75 6.17
C LYS A 194 23.77 -18.15 5.59
#